data_AF-A0A1H6JYF9-F1
#
_entry.id   AF-A0A1H6JYF9-F1
#
_cell.length_a   1.000
_cell.length_b   1.000
_cell.length_c   1.000
_cell.angle_alpha   90.00
_cell.angle_beta   90.00
_cell.angle_gamma   90.00
#
_symmetry.space_group_name_H-M   'P 1'
#
loop_
_entity.id
_entity.type
_entity.pdbx_description
1 polymer ?
#
loop_
_entity_poly.entity_id
_entity_poly.type
_entity_poly.pdbx_seq_one_letter_code
_entity_poly.pdbx_strand_id
1 'polypeptide(L)'
;MYEVEKISHKVIFLKNGKYQDNESQSETENPNLIVEIDTDNSREELLQVFQPFTLEKLNFNGGIFVAYFSPETELSDVLTAIGNSKIQVTYIRNISTSTRRFFVE
;
A
#
# COMPACT_ATOMS: atom_id res chain seq x y z
N MET A 1 7.61 9.69 -6.35
CA MET A 1 6.89 10.57 -5.38
C MET A 1 7.61 10.68 -4.05
N TYR A 2 8.18 9.61 -3.51
CA TYR A 2 8.86 9.63 -2.20
C TYR A 2 9.89 10.77 -2.03
N GLU A 3 10.71 11.03 -3.04
CA GLU A 3 11.70 12.12 -3.00
C GLU A 3 11.06 13.51 -2.90
N VAL A 4 9.90 13.70 -3.56
CA VAL A 4 9.15 14.95 -3.55
C VAL A 4 8.45 15.13 -2.20
N GLU A 5 7.86 14.07 -1.65
CA GLU A 5 7.22 14.10 -0.32
C GLU A 5 8.20 14.47 0.79
N LYS A 6 9.43 13.94 0.74
CA LYS A 6 10.44 14.16 1.78
C LYS A 6 10.86 15.63 1.94
N ILE A 7 10.76 16.43 0.88
CA ILE A 7 11.24 17.81 0.85
C ILE A 7 10.13 18.86 0.81
N SER A 8 8.88 18.46 0.57
CA SER A 8 7.78 19.37 0.31
C SER A 8 6.97 19.68 1.57
N HIS A 9 6.62 20.94 1.76
CA HIS A 9 5.71 21.36 2.86
C HIS A 9 4.25 21.05 2.55
N LYS A 10 3.86 21.00 1.27
CA LYS A 10 2.50 20.66 0.82
C LYS A 10 2.53 20.01 -0.56
N VAL A 11 1.72 18.97 -0.76
CA VAL A 11 1.50 18.28 -2.05
C VAL A 11 0.04 18.48 -2.45
N ILE A 12 -0.20 18.90 -3.69
CA ILE A 12 -1.55 19.18 -4.22
C ILE A 12 -1.87 18.17 -5.31
N PHE A 13 -3.03 17.52 -5.22
CA PHE A 13 -3.51 16.58 -6.23
C PHE A 13 -4.65 17.18 -7.07
N LEU A 14 -4.49 17.12 -8.39
CA LEU A 14 -5.50 17.54 -9.37
C LEU A 14 -5.98 16.31 -10.14
N LYS A 15 -7.28 16.02 -10.10
CA LYS A 15 -7.92 14.98 -10.94
C LYS A 15 -8.95 15.67 -11.83
N ASN A 16 -8.81 15.50 -13.15
CA ASN A 16 -9.67 16.14 -14.15
C ASN A 16 -9.75 17.69 -14.02
N GLY A 17 -8.61 18.33 -13.75
CA GLY A 17 -8.52 19.80 -13.64
C GLY A 17 -9.18 20.39 -12.39
N LYS A 18 -9.63 19.58 -11.43
CA LYS A 18 -10.16 20.02 -10.15
C LYS A 18 -9.25 19.61 -9.00
N TYR A 19 -9.10 20.51 -8.03
CA TYR A 19 -8.45 20.22 -6.76
C TYR A 19 -9.27 19.17 -6.01
N GLN A 20 -8.61 18.10 -5.61
CA GLN A 20 -9.14 17.14 -4.66
C GLN A 20 -8.50 17.45 -3.31
N ASP A 21 -9.33 17.83 -2.35
CA ASP A 21 -8.84 18.15 -1.02
C ASP A 21 -8.49 16.86 -0.28
N ASN A 22 -7.20 16.61 -0.12
CA ASN A 22 -6.68 15.44 0.58
C ASN A 22 -6.72 15.62 2.11
N GLU A 23 -7.02 16.83 2.60
CA GLU A 23 -7.08 17.16 4.04
C GLU A 23 -8.34 16.62 4.74
N SER A 24 -9.33 16.11 3.99
CA SER A 24 -10.64 15.70 4.55
C SER A 24 -10.72 14.25 5.06
N GLN A 25 -9.70 13.41 4.85
CA GLN A 25 -9.64 12.09 5.50
C GLN A 25 -8.83 12.23 6.79
N SER A 26 -9.57 12.56 7.84
CA SER A 26 -9.18 12.67 9.24
C SER A 26 -8.01 11.75 9.65
N GLU A 27 -6.96 12.36 10.21
CA GLU A 27 -5.82 11.73 10.90
C GLU A 27 -6.22 10.95 12.19
N THR A 28 -7.49 10.59 12.36
CA THR A 28 -8.06 10.13 13.64
C THR A 28 -8.35 8.64 13.72
N GLU A 29 -8.13 7.87 12.65
CA GLU A 29 -8.23 6.41 12.67
C GLU A 29 -6.85 5.81 12.41
N ASN A 30 -6.46 4.76 13.15
CA ASN A 30 -5.21 4.04 12.89
C ASN A 30 -5.19 3.66 11.41
N PRO A 31 -4.32 4.27 10.58
CA PRO A 31 -4.42 4.10 9.15
C PRO A 31 -4.12 2.65 8.80
N ASN A 32 -4.98 2.06 7.98
CA ASN A 32 -4.78 0.72 7.43
C ASN A 32 -3.33 0.54 6.95
N LEU A 33 -2.77 -0.65 7.16
CA LEU A 33 -1.45 -0.96 6.62
C LEU A 33 -1.62 -1.14 5.10
N ILE A 34 -0.98 -0.26 4.30
CA ILE A 34 -1.04 -0.30 2.85
C ILE A 34 0.37 -0.62 2.35
N VAL A 35 0.51 -1.74 1.67
CA VAL A 35 1.79 -2.25 1.18
C VAL A 35 1.74 -2.40 -0.34
N GLU A 36 2.67 -1.76 -1.04
CA GLU A 36 2.91 -2.01 -2.46
C GLU A 36 3.98 -3.10 -2.63
N ILE A 37 3.72 -4.07 -3.51
CA ILE A 37 4.52 -5.29 -3.71
C ILE A 37 4.68 -5.53 -5.21
N ASP A 38 5.91 -5.51 -5.68
CA ASP A 38 6.31 -5.90 -7.03
C ASP A 38 6.86 -7.32 -7.01
N THR A 39 6.22 -8.22 -7.76
CA THR A 39 6.53 -9.64 -7.82
C THR A 39 5.94 -10.26 -9.08
N ASP A 40 6.63 -11.27 -9.62
CA ASP A 40 6.11 -12.10 -10.72
C ASP A 40 5.14 -13.20 -10.22
N ASN A 41 4.98 -13.35 -8.90
CA ASN A 41 4.03 -14.28 -8.30
C ASN A 41 2.57 -13.88 -8.62
N SER A 42 1.69 -14.89 -8.65
CA SER A 42 0.28 -14.67 -8.96
C SER A 42 -0.48 -14.01 -7.81
N ARG A 43 -1.65 -13.43 -8.13
CA ARG A 43 -2.59 -12.93 -7.13
C ARG A 43 -2.97 -14.02 -6.14
N GLU A 44 -3.22 -15.23 -6.61
CA GLU A 44 -3.66 -16.37 -5.81
C GLU A 44 -2.57 -16.79 -4.81
N GLU A 45 -1.31 -16.79 -5.24
CA GLU A 45 -0.18 -17.05 -4.35
C GLU A 45 -0.11 -15.99 -3.24
N LEU A 46 -0.25 -14.69 -3.57
CA LEU A 46 -0.28 -13.63 -2.57
C LEU A 46 -1.47 -13.75 -1.62
N LEU A 47 -2.67 -14.06 -2.11
CA LEU A 47 -3.85 -14.25 -1.28
C LEU A 47 -3.67 -15.44 -0.31
N GLN A 48 -3.00 -16.51 -0.76
CA GLN A 48 -2.67 -17.63 0.11
C GLN A 48 -1.69 -17.23 1.22
N VAL A 49 -0.68 -16.42 0.90
CA VAL A 49 0.27 -15.89 1.89
C VAL A 49 -0.42 -14.98 2.90
N PHE A 50 -1.40 -14.19 2.44
CA PHE A 50 -2.08 -13.21 3.28
C PHE A 50 -3.32 -13.74 4.02
N GLN A 51 -3.70 -15.00 3.84
CA GLN A 51 -4.81 -15.62 4.57
C GLN A 51 -4.80 -15.43 6.10
N PRO A 52 -3.63 -15.44 6.79
CA PRO A 52 -3.58 -15.21 8.24
C PRO A 52 -3.92 -13.78 8.66
N PHE A 53 -3.92 -12.82 7.73
CA PHE A 53 -4.19 -11.42 7.99
C PHE A 53 -5.61 -11.05 7.60
N THR A 54 -6.14 -10.01 8.24
CA THR A 54 -7.36 -9.36 7.78
C THR A 54 -7.03 -8.47 6.57
N LEU A 55 -6.99 -9.09 5.39
CA LEU A 55 -6.78 -8.39 4.12
C LEU A 55 -8.11 -7.82 3.61
N GLU A 56 -8.21 -6.50 3.57
CA GLU A 56 -9.42 -5.79 3.12
C GLU A 56 -9.50 -5.74 1.59
N LYS A 57 -8.36 -5.54 0.92
CA LYS A 57 -8.31 -5.35 -0.53
C LYS A 57 -6.94 -5.72 -1.10
N LEU A 58 -6.91 -6.27 -2.31
CA LEU A 58 -5.70 -6.50 -3.11
C LEU A 58 -5.89 -6.01 -4.55
N ASN A 59 -5.36 -4.83 -4.85
CA ASN A 59 -5.41 -4.24 -6.18
C ASN A 59 -4.19 -4.64 -6.99
N PHE A 60 -4.34 -4.63 -8.31
CA PHE A 60 -3.21 -4.73 -9.23
C PHE A 60 -3.20 -3.47 -10.11
N ASN A 61 -2.13 -2.70 -10.02
CA ASN A 61 -1.99 -1.42 -10.72
C ASN A 61 -0.63 -1.34 -11.41
N GLY A 62 -0.62 -1.54 -12.73
CA GLY A 62 0.56 -1.32 -13.56
C GLY A 62 1.75 -2.21 -13.24
N GLY A 63 1.52 -3.49 -12.91
CA GLY A 63 2.58 -4.45 -12.56
C GLY A 63 2.81 -4.62 -11.06
N ILE A 64 2.21 -3.77 -10.23
CA ILE A 64 2.41 -3.79 -8.78
C ILE A 64 1.10 -4.18 -8.08
N PHE A 65 1.20 -5.04 -7.08
CA PHE A 65 0.12 -5.33 -6.16
C PHE A 65 0.07 -4.29 -5.03
N VAL A 66 -1.13 -3.86 -4.67
CA VAL A 66 -1.34 -2.99 -3.50
C VAL A 66 -2.31 -3.68 -2.56
N ALA A 67 -1.77 -4.11 -1.42
CA ALA A 67 -2.48 -4.81 -0.36
C ALA A 67 -2.88 -3.83 0.74
N TYR A 68 -4.14 -3.90 1.16
CA TYR A 68 -4.72 -3.11 2.25
C TYR A 68 -5.07 -4.07 3.36
N PHE A 69 -4.38 -3.94 4.50
CA PHE A 69 -4.60 -4.74 5.69
C PHE A 69 -5.25 -3.91 6.78
N SER A 70 -5.92 -4.58 7.71
CA SER A 70 -6.50 -3.93 8.88
C SER A 70 -5.41 -3.24 9.74
N PRO A 71 -5.79 -2.24 10.56
CA PRO A 71 -4.84 -1.48 11.39
C PRO A 71 -4.05 -2.29 12.41
N GLU A 72 -4.51 -3.50 12.74
CA GLU A 72 -3.85 -4.42 13.67
C GLU A 72 -2.71 -5.21 13.02
N THR A 73 -2.60 -5.18 11.69
CA THR A 73 -1.55 -5.90 10.97
C THR A 73 -0.26 -5.08 10.94
N GLU A 74 0.84 -5.63 11.43
CA GLU A 74 2.14 -4.99 11.34
C GLU A 74 2.88 -5.36 10.04
N LEU A 75 3.71 -4.43 9.53
CA LEU A 75 4.53 -4.68 8.35
C LEU A 75 5.52 -5.83 8.57
N SER A 76 6.05 -5.97 9.79
CA SER A 76 6.92 -7.07 10.23
C SER A 76 6.29 -8.43 9.99
N ASP A 77 5.00 -8.59 10.30
CA ASP A 77 4.29 -9.85 10.13
C ASP A 77 4.09 -10.16 8.65
N VAL A 78 3.73 -9.16 7.86
CA VAL A 78 3.59 -9.28 6.39
C VAL A 78 4.92 -9.70 5.75
N LEU A 79 6.03 -9.04 6.13
CA LEU A 79 7.37 -9.38 5.64
C LEU A 79 7.75 -10.81 6.03
N THR A 80 7.39 -11.24 7.24
CA THR A 80 7.65 -12.61 7.73
C THR A 80 6.87 -13.64 6.94
N ALA A 81 5.58 -13.40 6.67
CA ALA A 81 4.75 -14.29 5.87
C ALA A 81 5.25 -14.43 4.43
N ILE A 82 5.64 -13.31 3.81
CA ILE A 82 6.27 -13.28 2.47
C ILE A 82 7.58 -14.06 2.47
N GLY A 83 8.45 -13.83 3.46
CA GLY A 83 9.74 -14.52 3.58
C GLY A 83 9.57 -16.03 3.76
N ASN A 84 8.65 -16.47 4.62
CA ASN A 84 8.39 -17.88 4.90
C ASN A 84 7.77 -18.63 3.71
N SER A 85 6.95 -17.94 2.92
CA SER A 85 6.33 -18.48 1.71
C SER A 85 7.24 -18.46 0.48
N LYS A 86 8.41 -17.82 0.58
CA LYS A 86 9.41 -17.71 -0.50
C LYS A 86 8.87 -17.04 -1.77
N ILE A 87 7.92 -16.11 -1.61
CA ILE A 87 7.49 -15.21 -2.68
C ILE A 87 8.71 -14.42 -3.16
N GLN A 88 8.91 -14.38 -4.48
CA GLN A 88 9.99 -13.62 -5.10
C GLN A 88 9.57 -12.16 -5.20
N VAL A 89 9.98 -11.36 -4.22
CA VAL A 89 9.69 -9.93 -4.19
C VAL A 89 10.85 -9.15 -4.79
N THR A 90 10.56 -8.40 -5.85
CA THR A 90 11.49 -7.44 -6.45
C THR A 90 11.52 -6.15 -5.65
N TYR A 91 10.34 -5.71 -5.18
CA TYR A 91 10.19 -4.48 -4.41
C TYR A 91 9.00 -4.57 -3.44
N ILE A 92 9.18 -4.04 -2.24
CA ILE A 92 8.12 -3.91 -1.24
C ILE A 92 8.27 -2.60 -0.48
N ARG A 93 7.15 -1.91 -0.25
CA ARG A 93 7.14 -0.67 0.52
C ARG A 93 5.83 -0.47 1.26
N ASN A 94 5.95 -0.02 2.51
CA ASN A 94 4.83 0.56 3.24
C ASN A 94 4.54 1.96 2.69
N ILE A 95 3.34 2.14 2.17
CA ILE A 95 2.82 3.40 1.64
C ILE A 95 1.64 3.96 2.46
N SER A 96 1.39 3.43 3.66
CA SER A 96 0.28 3.86 4.53
C SER A 96 0.22 5.37 4.71
N THR A 97 1.36 6.06 4.81
CA THR A 97 1.43 7.53 4.98
C THR A 97 1.87 8.27 3.71
N SER A 98 2.11 7.56 2.61
CA SER A 98 2.53 8.18 1.35
C SER A 98 1.31 8.66 0.55
N THR A 99 1.37 9.85 -0.02
CA THR A 99 0.38 10.35 -1.00
C THR A 99 0.24 9.41 -2.19
N ARG A 100 1.25 8.56 -2.45
CA ARG A 100 1.18 7.45 -3.42
C ARG A 100 -0.10 6.62 -3.26
N ARG A 101 -0.61 6.44 -2.03
CA ARG A 101 -1.84 5.69 -1.74
C ARG A 101 -3.06 6.19 -2.53
N PHE A 102 -3.13 7.49 -2.84
CA PHE A 102 -4.23 8.09 -3.61
C PHE A 102 -4.14 7.88 -5.12
N PHE A 103 -2.99 7.43 -5.64
CA PHE A 103 -2.76 7.20 -7.06
C PHE A 103 -2.85 5.73 -7.45
N VAL A 104 -3.11 4.86 -6.47
CA VAL A 104 -3.17 3.40 -6.66
C VAL A 104 -4.55 2.80 -6.42
N GLU A 105 -5.52 3.62 -5.99
CA GLU A 105 -6.94 3.25 -5.85
C GLU A 105 -7.64 2.99 -7.19
#